data_AF-A0A6M4BWA5-F1
#
_entry.id   AF-A0A6M4BWA5-F1
#
_cell.length_a   1.000
_cell.length_b   1.000
_cell.length_c   1.000
_cell.angle_alpha   90.00
_cell.angle_beta   90.00
_cell.angle_gamma   90.00
#
_symmetry.space_group_name_H-M   'P 1'
#
loop_
_entity.id
_entity.type
_entity.pdbx_description
1 polymer ?
#
loop_
_entity_poly.entity_id
_entity_poly.type
_entity_poly.pdbx_seq_one_letter_code
_entity_poly.pdbx_strand_id
1 'polypeptide(L)'
;ETVNKFVLSLLSLYRKPTINYYYISQCISYLLSPSPLNPKCNLNDSVVNSVNHVLFNLVLLEPDYDQPQTVKNHFEVLRCFDHMARQFSDQTIESLLHQCKNNQEKDRMKAVIILTHLTTSSQVFIDNYAAKFITILKVMTAMEQGLKMKKLLVKAIVGLVYRNCIIASEDFAMVEFIIKHCGYEGSINATKHEVIELHDTCKSSLILMCNTVTSIRAQLRNLLLTALTVDEFASSMATVCHCLTSLLQNNSEIIAEGQLEKDVELKYSPDLVFVRCLTNIVDPSEIEKNRHLLVFLEEYSGDVHKNLKNSWTVEIQRLLKFVDKSESKDHWHSMLLDLLVSAIEQVNSNKWVETIATLVSQQVLSKKQSP
;
A
#
# COMPACT_ATOMS: atom_id res chain seq x y z
N GLU A 1 1.91 -35.04 29.67
CA GLU A 1 3.12 -34.56 30.40
C GLU A 1 4.42 -34.73 29.59
N THR A 2 4.65 -35.89 28.97
CA THR A 2 5.87 -36.17 28.19
C THR A 2 6.10 -35.20 27.02
N VAL A 3 5.05 -34.86 26.26
CA VAL A 3 5.14 -33.91 25.13
C VAL A 3 5.53 -32.51 25.60
N ASN A 4 4.92 -32.01 26.67
CA ASN A 4 5.27 -30.72 27.28
C ASN A 4 6.76 -30.66 27.66
N LYS A 5 7.27 -31.69 28.35
CA LYS A 5 8.70 -31.76 28.71
C LYS A 5 9.61 -31.83 27.48
N PHE A 6 9.20 -32.58 26.46
CA PHE A 6 9.95 -32.69 25.21
C PHE A 6 10.05 -31.35 24.47
N VAL A 7 8.94 -30.62 24.35
CA VAL A 7 8.93 -29.27 23.74
C VAL A 7 9.83 -28.32 24.52
N LEU A 8 9.75 -28.28 25.84
CA LEU A 8 10.63 -27.45 26.67
C LEU A 8 12.12 -27.81 26.47
N SER A 9 12.44 -29.09 26.35
CA SER A 9 13.79 -29.55 26.03
C SER A 9 14.24 -29.07 24.66
N LEU A 10 13.39 -29.12 23.62
CA LEU A 10 13.70 -28.57 22.29
C LEU A 10 13.95 -27.06 22.35
N LEU A 11 13.10 -26.30 23.05
CA LEU A 11 13.28 -24.85 23.21
C LEU A 11 14.61 -24.52 23.90
N SER A 12 15.04 -25.34 24.86
CA SER A 12 16.31 -25.13 25.56
C SER A 12 17.53 -25.25 24.63
N LEU A 13 17.41 -25.97 23.50
CA LEU A 13 18.49 -26.16 22.52
C LEU A 13 18.84 -24.86 21.77
N TYR A 14 17.92 -23.89 21.67
CA TYR A 14 18.24 -22.59 21.09
C TYR A 14 19.31 -21.83 21.89
N ARG A 15 19.58 -22.20 23.15
CA ARG A 15 20.68 -21.62 23.93
C ARG A 15 22.06 -22.14 23.50
N LYS A 16 22.13 -23.19 22.69
CA LYS A 16 23.38 -23.80 22.23
C LYS A 16 23.74 -23.27 20.83
N PRO A 17 24.70 -22.33 20.70
CA PRO A 17 25.01 -21.69 19.42
C PRO A 17 25.60 -22.63 18.37
N THR A 18 26.09 -23.80 18.77
CA THR A 18 26.65 -24.82 17.87
C THR A 18 25.57 -25.60 17.11
N ILE A 19 24.32 -25.55 17.56
CA ILE A 19 23.21 -26.26 16.91
C ILE A 19 22.61 -25.34 15.86
N ASN A 20 22.42 -25.87 14.64
CA ASN A 20 21.67 -25.14 13.62
C ASN A 20 20.20 -25.00 14.04
N TYR A 21 19.79 -23.78 14.35
CA TYR A 21 18.45 -23.43 14.83
C TYR A 21 17.35 -23.85 13.86
N TYR A 22 17.63 -23.90 12.56
CA TYR A 22 16.67 -24.34 11.55
C TYR A 22 16.11 -25.74 11.86
N TYR A 23 16.96 -26.70 12.24
CA TYR A 23 16.50 -28.06 12.55
C TYR A 23 15.69 -28.13 13.84
N ILE A 24 15.98 -27.25 14.82
CA ILE A 24 15.17 -27.15 16.05
C ILE A 24 13.78 -26.63 15.68
N SER A 25 13.71 -25.55 14.89
CA SER A 25 12.46 -24.95 14.42
C SER A 25 11.65 -25.96 13.59
N GLN A 26 12.30 -26.73 12.72
CA GLN A 26 11.64 -27.77 11.92
C GLN A 26 11.04 -28.89 12.79
N CYS A 27 11.75 -29.34 13.83
CA CYS A 27 11.21 -30.31 14.78
C CYS A 27 9.99 -29.77 15.54
N ILE A 28 10.04 -28.51 15.98
CA ILE A 28 8.93 -27.85 16.67
C ILE A 28 7.74 -27.70 15.71
N SER A 29 7.98 -27.20 14.50
CA SER A 29 6.99 -27.07 13.43
C SER A 29 6.27 -28.39 13.15
N TYR A 30 7.02 -29.49 13.00
CA TYR A 30 6.44 -30.81 12.81
C TYR A 30 5.58 -31.27 13.99
N LEU A 31 6.04 -31.05 15.23
CA LEU A 31 5.30 -31.40 16.45
C LEU A 31 4.01 -30.58 16.60
N LEU A 32 4.03 -29.33 16.15
CA LEU A 32 2.88 -28.44 16.12
C LEU A 32 2.01 -28.64 14.87
N SER A 33 2.42 -29.43 13.89
CA SER A 33 1.59 -29.67 12.71
C SER A 33 0.44 -30.62 13.06
N PRO A 34 -0.83 -30.25 12.77
CA PRO A 34 -1.93 -31.21 12.90
C PRO A 34 -1.70 -32.37 11.93
N SER A 35 -1.83 -33.60 12.41
CA SER A 35 -1.71 -34.80 11.57
C SER A 35 -2.86 -35.76 11.86
N PRO A 36 -3.17 -36.71 10.96
CA PRO A 36 -4.19 -37.73 11.21
C PRO A 36 -3.93 -38.54 12.50
N LEU A 37 -2.66 -38.69 12.87
CA LEU A 37 -2.23 -39.40 14.08
C LEU A 37 -2.21 -38.51 15.34
N ASN A 38 -2.16 -37.20 15.16
CA ASN A 38 -2.17 -36.22 16.25
C ASN A 38 -2.96 -34.97 15.80
N PRO A 39 -4.31 -35.05 15.81
CA PRO A 39 -5.15 -33.97 15.28
C PRO A 39 -5.12 -32.73 16.18
N LYS A 40 -4.77 -32.88 17.46
CA LYS A 40 -4.63 -31.77 18.41
C LYS A 40 -3.44 -32.00 19.35
N CYS A 41 -2.42 -31.17 19.20
CA CYS A 41 -1.28 -31.12 20.09
C CYS A 41 -1.73 -30.55 21.44
N ASN A 42 -1.67 -31.36 22.50
CA ASN A 42 -2.07 -30.94 23.85
C ASN A 42 -0.85 -30.39 24.60
N LEU A 43 -0.65 -29.08 24.47
CA LEU A 43 0.32 -28.33 25.27
C LEU A 43 -0.41 -27.57 26.38
N ASN A 44 0.23 -27.48 27.54
CA ASN A 44 -0.28 -26.66 28.63
C ASN A 44 0.06 -25.18 28.36
N ASP A 45 -0.73 -24.26 28.90
CA ASP A 45 -0.60 -22.81 28.68
C ASP A 45 0.82 -22.27 28.94
N SER A 46 1.49 -22.76 29.98
CA SER A 46 2.88 -22.35 30.28
C SER A 46 3.86 -22.76 29.18
N VAL A 47 3.64 -23.89 28.52
CA VAL A 47 4.47 -24.38 27.41
C VAL A 47 4.14 -23.61 26.14
N VAL A 48 2.86 -23.35 25.86
CA VAL A 48 2.44 -22.50 24.72
C VAL A 48 3.07 -21.11 24.84
N ASN A 49 3.00 -20.49 26.01
CA ASN A 49 3.64 -19.20 26.28
C ASN A 49 5.16 -19.26 26.12
N SER A 50 5.81 -20.35 26.54
CA SER A 50 7.25 -20.54 26.37
C SER A 50 7.63 -20.67 24.89
N VAL A 51 6.85 -21.42 24.11
CA VAL A 51 7.04 -21.56 22.65
C VAL A 51 6.89 -20.20 21.99
N ASN A 52 5.79 -19.48 22.26
CA ASN A 52 5.55 -18.14 21.73
C ASN A 52 6.70 -17.18 22.04
N HIS A 53 7.15 -17.14 23.29
CA HIS A 53 8.24 -16.26 23.71
C HIS A 53 9.57 -16.57 23.00
N VAL A 54 9.97 -17.86 22.97
CA VAL A 54 11.24 -18.27 22.35
C VAL A 54 11.20 -18.04 20.84
N LEU A 55 10.12 -18.44 20.16
CA LEU A 55 9.97 -18.24 18.72
C LEU A 55 9.92 -16.77 18.34
N PHE A 56 9.22 -15.93 19.12
CA PHE A 56 9.16 -14.49 18.89
C PHE A 56 10.56 -13.85 18.93
N ASN A 57 11.44 -14.31 19.82
CA ASN A 57 12.80 -13.81 19.90
C ASN A 57 13.67 -14.19 18.68
N LEU A 58 13.31 -15.24 17.95
CA LEU A 58 14.01 -15.73 16.75
C LEU A 58 13.56 -15.04 15.45
N VAL A 59 12.52 -14.20 15.49
CA VAL A 59 12.05 -13.45 14.31
C VAL A 59 13.06 -12.37 13.95
N LEU A 60 13.55 -12.41 12.70
CA LEU A 60 14.41 -11.40 12.10
C LEU A 60 13.59 -10.21 11.61
N LEU A 61 14.09 -9.00 11.84
CA LEU A 61 13.48 -7.77 11.31
C LEU A 61 13.81 -7.57 9.83
N GLU A 62 15.06 -7.85 9.47
CA GLU A 62 15.62 -7.76 8.12
C GLU A 62 16.42 -9.06 7.87
N PRO A 63 15.90 -9.97 7.04
CA PRO A 63 16.63 -11.19 6.68
C PRO A 63 17.90 -10.88 5.89
N ASP A 64 19.05 -11.39 6.37
CA ASP A 64 20.34 -11.27 5.68
C ASP A 64 20.52 -12.46 4.71
N TYR A 65 20.41 -12.18 3.42
CA TYR A 65 20.51 -13.21 2.37
C TYR A 65 21.93 -13.74 2.16
N ASP A 66 22.97 -13.06 2.67
CA ASP A 66 24.33 -13.59 2.70
C ASP A 66 24.47 -14.70 3.76
N GLN A 67 23.51 -14.80 4.69
CA GLN A 67 23.40 -15.84 5.70
C GLN A 67 22.15 -16.71 5.49
N PRO A 68 22.11 -17.55 4.44
CA PRO A 68 20.89 -18.28 4.05
C PRO A 68 20.31 -19.19 5.15
N GLN A 69 21.12 -19.63 6.11
CA GLN A 69 20.67 -20.46 7.23
C GLN A 69 19.79 -19.68 8.22
N THR A 70 20.08 -18.40 8.46
CA THR A 70 19.28 -17.57 9.38
C THR A 70 17.93 -17.23 8.73
N VAL A 71 17.93 -16.99 7.42
CA VAL A 71 16.72 -16.77 6.61
C VAL A 71 15.82 -18.02 6.59
N LYS A 72 16.40 -19.20 6.36
CA LYS A 72 15.65 -20.48 6.43
C LYS A 72 15.02 -20.67 7.81
N ASN A 73 15.79 -20.43 8.87
CA ASN A 73 15.26 -20.52 10.22
C ASN A 73 14.12 -19.50 10.47
N HIS A 74 14.25 -18.27 9.98
CA HIS A 74 13.20 -17.26 10.09
C HIS A 74 11.87 -17.71 9.48
N PHE A 75 11.89 -18.24 8.25
CA PHE A 75 10.67 -18.74 7.61
C PHE A 75 10.09 -19.98 8.32
N GLU A 76 10.95 -20.86 8.86
CA GLU A 76 10.46 -22.00 9.64
C GLU A 76 9.84 -21.55 10.98
N VAL A 77 10.37 -20.51 11.62
CA VAL A 77 9.76 -19.88 12.80
C VAL A 77 8.39 -19.28 12.47
N LEU A 78 8.23 -18.61 11.31
CA LEU A 78 6.93 -18.11 10.87
C LEU A 78 5.93 -19.24 10.61
N ARG A 79 6.40 -20.36 10.06
CA ARG A 79 5.58 -21.57 9.89
C ARG A 79 5.13 -22.17 11.24
N CYS A 80 6.00 -22.17 12.25
CA CYS A 80 5.59 -22.53 13.61
C CYS A 80 4.45 -21.64 14.10
N PHE A 81 4.48 -20.32 13.83
CA PHE A 81 3.38 -19.42 14.19
C PHE A 81 2.07 -19.73 13.45
N ASP A 82 2.08 -20.18 12.20
CA ASP A 82 0.85 -20.67 11.54
C ASP A 82 0.24 -21.87 12.28
N HIS A 83 1.09 -22.83 12.66
CA HIS A 83 0.65 -23.99 13.44
C HIS A 83 0.13 -23.60 14.84
N MET A 84 0.81 -22.67 15.51
CA MET A 84 0.38 -22.12 16.80
C MET A 84 -0.95 -21.37 16.69
N ALA A 85 -1.12 -20.53 15.66
CA ALA A 85 -2.34 -19.80 15.39
C ALA A 85 -3.54 -20.72 15.15
N ARG A 86 -3.32 -21.88 14.52
CA ARG A 86 -4.38 -22.86 14.25
C ARG A 86 -4.81 -23.65 15.49
N GLN A 87 -3.87 -23.97 16.39
CA GLN A 87 -4.14 -24.84 17.55
C GLN A 87 -4.36 -24.10 18.87
N PHE A 88 -3.72 -22.93 19.03
CA PHE A 88 -3.68 -22.12 20.24
C PHE A 88 -3.90 -20.63 19.90
N SER A 89 -4.93 -20.36 19.09
CA SER A 89 -5.24 -19.03 18.54
C SER A 89 -5.27 -17.94 19.59
N ASP A 90 -6.00 -18.16 20.68
CA ASP A 90 -6.29 -17.11 21.66
C ASP A 90 -5.02 -16.68 22.37
N GLN A 91 -4.20 -17.65 22.82
CA GLN A 91 -2.94 -17.36 23.51
C GLN A 91 -1.88 -16.77 22.57
N THR A 92 -1.87 -17.19 21.30
CA THR A 92 -0.85 -16.78 20.34
C THR A 92 -1.19 -15.44 19.70
N ILE A 93 -2.36 -15.34 19.07
CA ILE A 93 -2.74 -14.19 18.26
C ILE A 93 -3.09 -12.99 19.15
N GLU A 94 -3.80 -13.16 20.27
CA GLU A 94 -4.07 -12.04 21.19
C GLU A 94 -2.77 -11.49 21.80
N SER A 95 -1.82 -12.37 22.15
CA SER A 95 -0.50 -11.94 22.60
C SER A 95 0.23 -11.14 21.52
N LEU A 96 0.18 -11.56 20.25
CA LEU A 96 0.79 -10.81 19.14
C LEU A 96 0.12 -9.45 18.91
N LEU A 97 -1.22 -9.40 18.95
CA LEU A 97 -1.98 -8.16 18.85
C LEU A 97 -1.66 -7.19 19.99
N HIS A 98 -1.45 -7.72 21.20
CA HIS A 98 -0.96 -6.92 22.33
C HIS A 98 0.46 -6.40 22.09
N GLN A 99 1.37 -7.23 21.55
CA GLN A 99 2.75 -6.82 21.24
C GLN A 99 2.83 -5.70 20.18
N CYS A 100 1.85 -5.57 19.29
CA CYS A 100 1.77 -4.41 18.38
C CYS A 100 1.64 -3.06 19.11
N LYS A 101 1.20 -3.05 20.38
CA LYS A 101 1.07 -1.85 21.22
C LYS A 101 2.26 -1.64 22.17
N ASN A 102 3.33 -2.41 22.02
CA ASN A 102 4.51 -2.33 22.88
C ASN A 102 5.27 -1.01 22.65
N ASN A 103 5.86 -0.44 23.70
CA ASN A 103 6.70 0.75 23.62
C ASN A 103 7.98 0.50 22.81
N GLN A 104 8.49 -0.73 22.79
CA GLN A 104 9.69 -1.12 22.05
C GLN A 104 9.37 -1.34 20.57
N GLU A 105 9.93 -0.51 19.69
CA GLU A 105 9.71 -0.59 18.24
C GLU A 105 10.08 -1.96 17.67
N LYS A 106 11.21 -2.53 18.10
CA LYS A 106 11.67 -3.86 17.64
C LYS A 106 10.63 -4.96 17.92
N ASP A 107 9.99 -4.92 19.08
CA ASP A 107 8.97 -5.91 19.44
C ASP A 107 7.68 -5.68 18.65
N ARG A 108 7.25 -4.42 18.48
CA ARG A 108 6.14 -4.09 17.58
C ARG A 108 6.39 -4.63 16.17
N MET A 109 7.60 -4.44 15.65
CA MET A 109 7.95 -4.86 14.28
C MET A 109 7.86 -6.38 14.14
N LYS A 110 8.39 -7.14 15.09
CA LYS A 110 8.28 -8.61 15.10
C LYS A 110 6.82 -9.07 15.11
N ALA A 111 5.99 -8.44 15.93
CA ALA A 111 4.56 -8.75 15.98
C ALA A 111 3.88 -8.48 14.62
N VAL A 112 4.14 -7.33 14.00
CA VAL A 112 3.61 -7.00 12.67
C VAL A 112 4.10 -7.98 11.61
N ILE A 113 5.36 -8.40 11.63
CA ILE A 113 5.90 -9.41 10.69
C ILE A 113 5.13 -10.72 10.82
N ILE A 114 4.93 -11.22 12.05
CA ILE A 114 4.22 -12.47 12.29
C ILE A 114 2.75 -12.36 11.86
N LEU A 115 2.04 -11.29 12.27
CA LEU A 115 0.64 -11.07 11.90
C LEU A 115 0.44 -10.87 10.39
N THR A 116 1.40 -10.23 9.72
CA THR A 116 1.42 -10.11 8.25
C THR A 116 1.59 -11.48 7.60
N HIS A 117 2.46 -12.34 8.14
CA HIS A 117 2.58 -13.72 7.68
C HIS A 117 1.26 -14.50 7.88
N LEU A 118 0.64 -14.40 9.06
CA LEU A 118 -0.63 -15.08 9.34
C LEU A 118 -1.78 -14.58 8.45
N THR A 119 -1.74 -13.31 8.03
CA THR A 119 -2.67 -12.77 7.04
C THR A 119 -2.62 -13.57 5.75
N THR A 120 -1.45 -14.01 5.30
CA THR A 120 -1.34 -14.78 4.04
C THR A 120 -1.47 -16.30 4.24
N SER A 121 -1.13 -16.83 5.42
CA SER A 121 -1.06 -18.28 5.66
C SER A 121 -2.21 -18.90 6.47
N SER A 122 -2.95 -18.12 7.27
CA SER A 122 -3.87 -18.67 8.28
C SER A 122 -5.32 -18.23 8.07
N GLN A 123 -6.22 -19.18 7.79
CA GLN A 123 -7.66 -18.89 7.70
C GLN A 123 -8.26 -18.53 9.07
N VAL A 124 -7.80 -19.18 10.14
CA VAL A 124 -8.24 -18.90 11.52
C VAL A 124 -7.98 -17.44 11.89
N PHE A 125 -6.84 -16.89 11.47
CA PHE A 125 -6.52 -15.48 11.67
C PHE A 125 -7.49 -14.57 10.91
N ILE A 126 -7.77 -14.86 9.64
CA ILE A 126 -8.66 -14.05 8.81
C ILE A 126 -10.07 -14.00 9.38
N ASP A 127 -10.63 -15.15 9.75
CA ASP A 127 -12.02 -15.25 10.18
C ASP A 127 -12.27 -14.58 11.55
N ASN A 128 -11.28 -14.64 12.46
CA ASN A 128 -11.50 -14.29 13.86
C ASN A 128 -10.71 -13.06 14.35
N TYR A 129 -9.62 -12.67 13.67
CA TYR A 129 -8.65 -11.71 14.20
C TYR A 129 -8.27 -10.57 13.25
N ALA A 130 -8.51 -10.70 11.94
CA ALA A 130 -8.14 -9.66 10.96
C ALA A 130 -8.74 -8.29 11.31
N ALA A 131 -10.00 -8.23 11.74
CA ALA A 131 -10.64 -6.97 12.14
C ALA A 131 -9.93 -6.25 13.31
N LYS A 132 -9.46 -7.03 14.31
CA LYS A 132 -8.66 -6.47 15.43
C LYS A 132 -7.31 -5.96 14.94
N PHE A 133 -6.68 -6.69 14.02
CA PHE A 133 -5.40 -6.26 13.43
C PHE A 133 -5.56 -4.99 12.60
N ILE A 134 -6.61 -4.90 11.76
CA ILE A 134 -6.96 -3.68 11.00
C ILE A 134 -7.12 -2.47 11.93
N THR A 135 -7.85 -2.65 13.04
CA THR A 135 -8.05 -1.58 14.03
C THR A 135 -6.72 -1.08 14.60
N ILE A 136 -5.80 -1.99 14.90
CA ILE A 136 -4.45 -1.63 15.39
C ILE A 136 -3.64 -0.93 14.28
N LEU A 137 -3.65 -1.47 13.07
CA LEU A 137 -2.91 -0.91 11.94
C LEU A 137 -3.33 0.52 11.63
N LYS A 138 -4.64 0.84 11.68
CA LYS A 138 -5.12 2.24 11.52
C LYS A 138 -4.45 3.21 12.50
N VAL A 139 -4.34 2.81 13.77
CA VAL A 139 -3.67 3.62 14.79
C VAL A 139 -2.17 3.74 14.49
N MET A 140 -1.53 2.62 14.11
CA MET A 140 -0.11 2.62 13.75
C MET A 140 0.17 3.51 12.53
N THR A 141 -0.63 3.44 11.46
CA THR A 141 -0.45 4.27 10.26
C THR A 141 -0.56 5.76 10.54
N ALA A 142 -1.34 6.15 11.56
CA ALA A 142 -1.50 7.56 11.94
C ALA A 142 -0.32 8.09 12.78
N MET A 143 0.27 7.25 13.63
CA MET A 143 1.27 7.68 14.63
C MET A 143 2.71 7.37 14.24
N GLU A 144 2.95 6.38 13.37
CA GLU A 144 4.26 5.82 13.14
C GLU A 144 5.21 6.76 12.39
N GLN A 145 6.43 6.88 12.91
CA GLN A 145 7.49 7.74 12.35
C GLN A 145 8.63 6.92 11.75
N GLY A 146 8.89 5.71 12.28
CA GLY A 146 10.00 4.86 11.85
C GLY A 146 9.83 4.32 10.43
N LEU A 147 10.76 4.61 9.53
CA LEU A 147 10.68 4.21 8.12
C LEU A 147 10.63 2.68 7.95
N LYS A 148 11.37 1.94 8.79
CA LYS A 148 11.36 0.47 8.79
C LYS A 148 9.99 -0.09 9.17
N MET A 149 9.36 0.47 10.20
CA MET A 149 7.99 0.09 10.55
C MET A 149 7.01 0.46 9.44
N LYS A 150 7.11 1.66 8.85
CA LYS A 150 6.24 2.07 7.73
C LYS A 150 6.28 1.05 6.59
N LYS A 151 7.45 0.55 6.21
CA LYS A 151 7.58 -0.52 5.19
C LYS A 151 6.87 -1.82 5.60
N LEU A 152 6.94 -2.21 6.87
CA LEU A 152 6.21 -3.38 7.38
C LEU A 152 4.69 -3.16 7.35
N LEU A 153 4.22 -1.97 7.72
CA LEU A 153 2.81 -1.61 7.63
C LEU A 153 2.30 -1.70 6.19
N VAL A 154 3.07 -1.20 5.22
CA VAL A 154 2.72 -1.33 3.79
C VAL A 154 2.51 -2.80 3.40
N LYS A 155 3.43 -3.70 3.78
CA LYS A 155 3.31 -5.14 3.51
C LYS A 155 2.07 -5.76 4.19
N ALA A 156 1.78 -5.36 5.42
CA ALA A 156 0.59 -5.82 6.15
C ALA A 156 -0.71 -5.40 5.44
N ILE A 157 -0.79 -4.14 5.02
CA ILE A 157 -1.95 -3.58 4.32
C ILE A 157 -2.17 -4.30 2.99
N VAL A 158 -1.11 -4.50 2.19
CA VAL A 158 -1.20 -5.26 0.93
C VAL A 158 -1.69 -6.68 1.15
N GLY A 159 -1.20 -7.36 2.20
CA GLY A 159 -1.67 -8.70 2.56
C GLY A 159 -3.17 -8.73 2.88
N LEU A 160 -3.67 -7.76 3.65
CA LEU A 160 -5.09 -7.65 4.00
C LEU A 160 -5.96 -7.32 2.78
N VAL A 161 -5.47 -6.45 1.90
CA VAL A 161 -6.13 -6.13 0.62
C VAL A 161 -6.25 -7.39 -0.24
N TYR A 162 -5.17 -8.15 -0.40
CA TYR A 162 -5.17 -9.39 -1.20
C TYR A 162 -6.12 -10.46 -0.65
N ARG A 163 -6.32 -10.49 0.66
CA ARG A 163 -7.26 -11.40 1.33
C ARG A 163 -8.70 -10.86 1.40
N ASN A 164 -8.98 -9.72 0.77
CA ASN A 164 -10.28 -9.04 0.80
C ASN A 164 -10.76 -8.69 2.22
N CYS A 165 -9.84 -8.37 3.13
CA CYS A 165 -10.18 -7.96 4.50
C CYS A 165 -10.49 -6.46 4.62
N ILE A 166 -10.05 -5.66 3.65
CA ILE A 166 -10.35 -4.22 3.58
C ILE A 166 -11.61 -4.05 2.75
N ILE A 167 -12.73 -3.81 3.43
CA ILE A 167 -14.06 -3.72 2.80
C ILE A 167 -14.70 -2.38 3.13
N ALA A 168 -14.56 -1.91 4.37
CA ALA A 168 -15.22 -0.71 4.82
C ALA A 168 -14.48 0.54 4.34
N SER A 169 -15.22 1.61 4.06
CA SER A 169 -14.67 2.85 3.51
C SER A 169 -13.56 3.46 4.40
N GLU A 170 -13.70 3.32 5.71
CA GLU A 170 -12.75 3.78 6.72
C GLU A 170 -11.45 2.96 6.76
N ASP A 171 -11.44 1.74 6.21
CA ASP A 171 -10.23 0.91 6.12
C ASP A 171 -9.27 1.44 5.05
N PHE A 172 -9.80 2.15 4.04
CA PHE A 172 -9.01 2.75 2.97
C PHE A 172 -8.10 3.89 3.44
N ALA A 173 -8.27 4.42 4.66
CA ALA A 173 -7.29 5.32 5.28
C ALA A 173 -5.88 4.69 5.37
N MET A 174 -5.80 3.35 5.46
CA MET A 174 -4.51 2.65 5.40
C MET A 174 -3.92 2.65 3.98
N VAL A 175 -4.75 2.66 2.94
CA VAL A 175 -4.29 2.82 1.55
C VAL A 175 -3.87 4.25 1.28
N GLU A 176 -4.56 5.25 1.85
CA GLU A 176 -4.13 6.66 1.85
C GLU A 176 -2.75 6.83 2.47
N PHE A 177 -2.45 6.09 3.54
CA PHE A 177 -1.10 6.06 4.11
C PHE A 177 -0.06 5.59 3.07
N ILE A 178 -0.36 4.58 2.23
CA ILE A 178 0.54 4.15 1.16
C ILE A 178 0.70 5.27 0.12
N ILE A 179 -0.41 5.87 -0.31
CA ILE A 179 -0.41 6.98 -1.29
C ILE A 179 0.44 8.15 -0.79
N LYS A 180 0.27 8.56 0.48
CA LYS A 180 1.06 9.62 1.11
C LYS A 180 2.56 9.36 1.04
N HIS A 181 2.97 8.11 1.21
CA HIS A 181 4.38 7.73 1.25
C HIS A 181 4.98 7.43 -0.14
N CYS A 182 4.18 7.40 -1.21
CA CYS A 182 4.69 7.42 -2.59
C CYS A 182 5.34 8.75 -2.99
N GLY A 183 5.20 9.81 -2.20
CA GLY A 183 5.76 11.13 -2.45
C GLY A 183 6.47 11.70 -1.21
N TYR A 184 6.94 10.83 -0.32
CA TYR A 184 7.56 11.23 0.94
C TYR A 184 9.00 11.69 0.71
N GLU A 185 9.31 12.94 1.07
CA GLU A 185 10.62 13.55 0.85
C GLU A 185 11.63 13.31 2.01
N GLY A 186 11.22 12.57 3.04
CA GLY A 186 12.09 12.32 4.20
C GLY A 186 11.91 13.33 5.32
N SER A 187 12.45 12.98 6.49
CA SER A 187 12.68 13.93 7.58
C SER A 187 14.17 14.31 7.59
N ILE A 188 14.53 15.40 8.26
CA ILE A 188 15.92 15.89 8.39
C ILE A 188 16.89 14.79 8.84
N ASN A 189 16.40 13.82 9.63
CA ASN A 189 17.21 12.75 10.21
C ASN A 189 17.21 11.44 9.40
N ALA A 190 16.44 11.34 8.32
CA ALA A 190 16.34 10.12 7.51
C ALA A 190 17.45 10.07 6.45
N THR A 191 18.05 8.90 6.25
CA THR A 191 19.01 8.75 5.14
C THR A 191 18.27 8.74 3.80
N LYS A 192 18.87 9.36 2.77
CA LYS A 192 18.27 9.39 1.43
C LYS A 192 17.96 7.99 0.90
N HIS A 193 18.79 6.99 1.23
CA HIS A 193 18.57 5.62 0.82
C HIS A 193 17.31 5.00 1.45
N GLU A 194 17.09 5.17 2.75
CA GLU A 194 15.89 4.63 3.43
C GLU A 194 14.60 5.28 2.91
N VAL A 195 14.66 6.56 2.56
CA VAL A 195 13.52 7.29 1.96
C VAL A 195 13.19 6.71 0.58
N ILE A 196 14.20 6.50 -0.27
CA ILE A 196 14.01 5.87 -1.59
C ILE A 196 13.44 4.45 -1.44
N GLU A 197 13.95 3.67 -0.49
CA GLU A 197 13.48 2.30 -0.31
C GLU A 197 12.01 2.24 0.16
N LEU A 198 11.59 3.18 1.03
CA LEU A 198 10.19 3.33 1.41
C LEU A 198 9.33 3.73 0.20
N HIS A 199 9.78 4.72 -0.57
CA HIS A 199 9.11 5.17 -1.79
C HIS A 199 8.88 4.00 -2.76
N ASP A 200 9.92 3.22 -3.05
CA ASP A 200 9.84 2.11 -3.99
C ASP A 200 8.94 0.99 -3.46
N THR A 201 8.94 0.75 -2.15
CA THR A 201 8.03 -0.18 -1.49
C THR A 201 6.57 0.27 -1.65
N CYS A 202 6.28 1.55 -1.40
CA CYS A 202 4.94 2.12 -1.55
C CYS A 202 4.46 2.13 -3.01
N LYS A 203 5.30 2.59 -3.94
CA LYS A 203 5.01 2.62 -5.38
C LYS A 203 4.72 1.22 -5.90
N SER A 204 5.59 0.25 -5.64
CA SER A 204 5.42 -1.13 -6.08
C SER A 204 4.17 -1.77 -5.48
N SER A 205 3.88 -1.49 -4.21
CA SER A 205 2.70 -2.02 -3.52
C SER A 205 1.39 -1.46 -4.09
N LEU A 206 1.35 -0.16 -4.38
CA LEU A 206 0.17 0.49 -4.96
C LEU A 206 -0.11 -0.02 -6.38
N ILE A 207 0.93 -0.15 -7.21
CA ILE A 207 0.84 -0.73 -8.55
C ILE A 207 0.33 -2.17 -8.48
N LEU A 208 0.88 -2.98 -7.57
CA LEU A 208 0.47 -4.37 -7.38
C LEU A 208 -1.02 -4.46 -7.04
N MET A 209 -1.50 -3.67 -6.09
CA MET A 209 -2.92 -3.65 -5.70
C MET A 209 -3.83 -3.28 -6.88
N CYS A 210 -3.48 -2.23 -7.64
CA CYS A 210 -4.27 -1.75 -8.77
C CYS A 210 -4.36 -2.79 -9.91
N ASN A 211 -3.28 -3.53 -10.15
CA ASN A 211 -3.21 -4.50 -11.26
C ASN A 211 -3.77 -5.87 -10.90
N THR A 212 -3.69 -6.29 -9.64
CA THR A 212 -3.98 -7.69 -9.26
C THR A 212 -5.28 -7.88 -8.48
N VAL A 213 -5.76 -6.87 -7.76
CA VAL A 213 -6.90 -7.03 -6.84
C VAL A 213 -8.16 -6.45 -7.45
N THR A 214 -8.93 -7.32 -8.11
CA THR A 214 -10.14 -6.94 -8.86
C THR A 214 -11.29 -6.46 -7.97
N SER A 215 -11.40 -7.02 -6.76
CA SER A 215 -12.50 -6.82 -5.82
C SER A 215 -12.62 -5.39 -5.28
N ILE A 216 -11.50 -4.66 -5.17
CA ILE A 216 -11.47 -3.29 -4.64
C ILE A 216 -11.19 -2.23 -5.72
N ARG A 217 -11.26 -2.61 -6.99
CA ARG A 217 -10.80 -1.78 -8.11
C ARG A 217 -11.57 -0.46 -8.20
N ALA A 218 -12.88 -0.50 -8.02
CA ALA A 218 -13.74 0.69 -8.07
C ALA A 218 -13.41 1.65 -6.92
N GLN A 219 -13.25 1.11 -5.71
CA GLN A 219 -12.88 1.86 -4.51
C GLN A 219 -11.47 2.47 -4.65
N LEU A 220 -10.50 1.73 -5.18
CA LEU A 220 -9.16 2.25 -5.48
C LEU A 220 -9.21 3.38 -6.51
N ARG A 221 -9.99 3.23 -7.59
CA ARG A 221 -10.17 4.29 -8.59
C ARG A 221 -10.69 5.57 -7.93
N ASN A 222 -11.76 5.47 -7.14
CA ASN A 222 -12.37 6.62 -6.47
C ASN A 222 -11.42 7.25 -5.45
N LEU A 223 -10.68 6.44 -4.70
CA LEU A 223 -9.69 6.90 -3.73
C LEU A 223 -8.56 7.68 -4.42
N LEU A 224 -8.00 7.13 -5.49
CA LEU A 224 -6.90 7.75 -6.23
C LEU A 224 -7.34 9.04 -6.94
N LEU A 225 -8.56 9.09 -7.50
CA LEU A 225 -9.12 10.32 -8.08
C LEU A 225 -9.34 11.40 -7.01
N THR A 226 -9.84 11.01 -5.83
CA THR A 226 -9.95 11.91 -4.68
C THR A 226 -8.58 12.41 -4.24
N ALA A 227 -7.56 11.54 -4.21
CA ALA A 227 -6.20 11.92 -3.85
C ALA A 227 -5.61 13.01 -4.76
N LEU A 228 -5.90 12.98 -6.07
CA LEU A 228 -5.45 14.04 -7.00
C LEU A 228 -6.04 15.43 -6.67
N THR A 229 -7.16 15.48 -5.97
CA THR A 229 -7.81 16.74 -5.56
C THR A 229 -7.23 17.35 -4.28
N VAL A 230 -6.45 16.58 -3.52
CA VAL A 230 -5.90 17.01 -2.22
C VAL A 230 -4.44 17.43 -2.37
N ASP A 231 -4.06 18.55 -1.74
CA ASP A 231 -2.70 19.10 -1.83
C ASP A 231 -1.63 18.24 -1.15
N GLU A 232 -1.98 17.54 -0.07
CA GLU A 232 -1.04 16.64 0.63
C GLU A 232 -0.47 15.52 -0.26
N PHE A 233 -1.17 15.15 -1.34
CA PHE A 233 -0.74 14.08 -2.24
C PHE A 233 -0.08 14.59 -3.52
N ALA A 234 0.22 15.89 -3.63
CA ALA A 234 0.82 16.49 -4.82
C ALA A 234 2.15 15.82 -5.22
N SER A 235 2.99 15.48 -4.24
CA SER A 235 4.27 14.78 -4.47
C SER A 235 4.08 13.33 -4.95
N SER A 236 2.95 12.70 -4.62
CA SER A 236 2.62 11.34 -5.03
C SER A 236 1.91 11.27 -6.39
N MET A 237 1.56 12.40 -7.01
CA MET A 237 0.72 12.47 -8.21
C MET A 237 1.27 11.63 -9.37
N ALA A 238 2.58 11.59 -9.59
CA ALA A 238 3.18 10.78 -10.65
C ALA A 238 2.78 9.30 -10.52
N THR A 239 2.93 8.74 -9.32
CA THR A 239 2.61 7.34 -9.02
C THR A 239 1.09 7.10 -9.03
N VAL A 240 0.30 8.05 -8.51
CA VAL A 240 -1.17 7.98 -8.52
C VAL A 240 -1.71 7.96 -9.95
N CYS A 241 -1.24 8.86 -10.82
CA CYS A 241 -1.62 8.91 -12.23
C CYS A 241 -1.22 7.63 -12.97
N HIS A 242 -0.02 7.10 -12.73
CA HIS A 242 0.39 5.81 -13.30
C HIS A 242 -0.58 4.68 -12.94
N CYS A 243 -0.93 4.56 -11.66
CA CYS A 243 -1.87 3.55 -11.18
C CYS A 243 -3.27 3.75 -11.76
N LEU A 244 -3.75 4.99 -11.84
CA LEU A 244 -5.04 5.33 -12.44
C LEU A 244 -5.10 4.98 -13.92
N THR A 245 -4.05 5.26 -14.69
CA THR A 245 -3.96 4.84 -16.10
C THR A 245 -4.19 3.34 -16.23
N SER A 246 -3.47 2.53 -15.44
CA SER A 246 -3.64 1.07 -15.48
C SER A 246 -5.05 0.65 -15.07
N LEU A 247 -5.64 1.30 -14.07
CA LEU A 247 -7.03 1.02 -13.66
C LEU A 247 -8.04 1.35 -14.76
N LEU A 248 -7.89 2.49 -15.43
CA LEU A 248 -8.80 2.94 -16.49
C LEU A 248 -8.71 2.03 -17.73
N GLN A 249 -7.50 1.64 -18.13
CA GLN A 249 -7.27 0.71 -19.24
C GLN A 249 -7.88 -0.67 -18.96
N ASN A 250 -7.71 -1.18 -17.74
CA ASN A 250 -8.23 -2.49 -17.31
C ASN A 250 -9.74 -2.48 -17.00
N ASN A 251 -10.38 -1.32 -16.82
CA ASN A 251 -11.81 -1.20 -16.51
C ASN A 251 -12.73 -1.32 -17.73
N SER A 252 -12.17 -1.40 -18.94
CA SER A 252 -12.94 -1.58 -20.19
C SER A 252 -13.75 -2.88 -20.23
N GLU A 253 -13.42 -3.89 -19.40
CA GLU A 253 -14.14 -5.17 -19.32
C GLU A 253 -15.30 -5.20 -18.31
N ILE A 254 -15.33 -4.32 -17.29
CA ILE A 254 -16.29 -4.43 -16.16
C ILE A 254 -17.53 -3.56 -16.35
N ILE A 255 -17.48 -2.55 -17.22
CA ILE A 255 -18.64 -1.69 -17.53
C ILE A 255 -19.74 -2.48 -18.28
N ALA A 256 -19.45 -3.71 -18.76
CA ALA A 256 -20.42 -4.60 -19.40
C ALA A 256 -21.44 -5.23 -18.42
N GLU A 257 -21.17 -5.26 -17.12
CA GLU A 257 -22.09 -5.84 -16.12
C GLU A 257 -22.48 -4.80 -15.05
N GLY A 258 -23.27 -3.82 -15.49
CA GLY A 258 -24.45 -3.40 -14.73
C GLY A 258 -24.31 -3.08 -13.25
N GLN A 259 -23.34 -2.28 -12.82
CA GLN A 259 -23.43 -1.49 -11.58
C GLN A 259 -22.80 -0.11 -11.80
N LEU A 260 -23.54 0.80 -12.45
CA LEU A 260 -23.41 2.21 -12.10
C LEU A 260 -23.88 2.32 -10.64
N GLU A 261 -22.96 2.19 -9.69
CA GLU A 261 -23.17 2.58 -8.30
C GLU A 261 -23.50 4.08 -8.29
N LYS A 262 -24.80 4.39 -8.45
CA LYS A 262 -25.35 5.74 -8.44
C LYS A 262 -25.40 6.36 -7.03
N ASP A 263 -24.88 5.68 -6.00
CA ASP A 263 -25.02 6.08 -4.60
C ASP A 263 -23.69 6.32 -3.86
N VAL A 264 -22.54 6.34 -4.54
CA VAL A 264 -21.34 6.92 -3.94
C VAL A 264 -21.30 8.39 -4.33
N GLU A 265 -21.61 9.27 -3.37
CA GLU A 265 -21.39 10.71 -3.48
C GLU A 265 -19.94 10.93 -3.96
N LEU A 266 -19.78 11.34 -5.24
CA LEU A 266 -18.47 11.51 -5.83
C LEU A 266 -17.76 12.64 -5.06
N LYS A 267 -16.79 12.26 -4.22
CA LYS A 267 -15.98 13.21 -3.42
C LYS A 267 -15.03 14.05 -4.28
N TYR A 268 -15.01 13.86 -5.61
CA TYR A 268 -14.17 14.58 -6.55
C TYR A 268 -15.00 15.11 -7.72
N SER A 269 -14.55 16.24 -8.28
CA SER A 269 -15.06 16.76 -9.56
C SER A 269 -14.07 16.42 -10.69
N PRO A 270 -14.52 15.85 -11.82
CA PRO A 270 -13.66 15.58 -12.97
C PRO A 270 -12.93 16.83 -13.49
N ASP A 271 -13.61 17.98 -13.47
CA ASP A 271 -13.03 19.27 -13.83
C ASP A 271 -11.89 19.67 -12.89
N LEU A 272 -12.04 19.41 -11.58
CA LEU A 272 -11.00 19.69 -10.59
C LEU A 272 -9.80 18.77 -10.78
N VAL A 273 -10.01 17.48 -11.06
CA VAL A 273 -8.91 16.53 -11.35
C VAL A 273 -8.11 17.02 -12.56
N PHE A 274 -8.77 17.42 -13.64
CA PHE A 274 -8.12 17.99 -14.81
C PHE A 274 -7.28 19.22 -14.47
N VAL A 275 -7.86 20.21 -13.78
CA VAL A 275 -7.16 21.45 -13.41
C VAL A 275 -5.97 21.16 -12.48
N ARG A 276 -6.10 20.21 -11.54
CA ARG A 276 -5.03 19.77 -10.65
C ARG A 276 -3.87 19.14 -11.42
N CYS A 277 -4.15 18.30 -12.40
CA CYS A 277 -3.11 17.75 -13.27
C CYS A 277 -2.42 18.86 -14.06
N LEU A 278 -3.18 19.74 -14.73
CA LEU A 278 -2.62 20.84 -15.55
C LEU A 278 -1.70 21.75 -14.73
N THR A 279 -2.11 22.13 -13.52
CA THR A 279 -1.33 23.00 -12.62
C THR A 279 -0.09 22.33 -12.02
N ASN A 280 0.07 21.01 -12.15
CA ASN A 280 1.21 20.24 -11.68
C ASN A 280 2.14 19.75 -12.81
N ILE A 281 1.77 19.96 -14.09
CA ILE A 281 2.60 19.65 -15.27
C ILE A 281 3.52 20.84 -15.66
N VAL A 282 3.41 21.98 -14.96
CA VAL A 282 3.99 23.27 -15.37
C VAL A 282 5.53 23.28 -15.41
N ASP A 283 6.20 22.47 -14.58
CA ASP A 283 7.67 22.40 -14.58
C ASP A 283 8.17 21.35 -15.60
N PRO A 284 8.84 21.75 -16.70
CA PRO A 284 9.33 20.81 -17.70
C PRO A 284 10.44 19.88 -17.17
N SER A 285 11.09 20.22 -16.03
CA SER A 285 12.15 19.38 -15.46
C SER A 285 11.64 18.09 -14.80
N GLU A 286 10.36 18.03 -14.44
CA GLU A 286 9.73 16.86 -13.81
C GLU A 286 9.28 15.81 -14.86
N ILE A 287 10.22 15.32 -15.68
CA ILE A 287 9.97 14.45 -16.84
C ILE A 287 9.06 13.25 -16.51
N GLU A 288 9.41 12.47 -15.46
CA GLU A 288 8.64 11.28 -15.09
C GLU A 288 7.21 11.63 -14.66
N LYS A 289 7.04 12.68 -13.87
CA LYS A 289 5.73 13.15 -13.42
C LYS A 289 4.89 13.64 -14.59
N ASN A 290 5.44 14.50 -15.43
CA ASN A 290 4.75 15.05 -16.60
C ASN A 290 4.28 13.95 -17.53
N ARG A 291 5.12 12.93 -17.79
CA ARG A 291 4.72 11.77 -18.59
C ARG A 291 3.50 11.06 -18.00
N HIS A 292 3.54 10.69 -16.72
CA HIS A 292 2.45 9.93 -16.11
C HIS A 292 1.14 10.73 -16.05
N LEU A 293 1.22 12.04 -15.76
CA LEU A 293 0.05 12.90 -15.72
C LEU A 293 -0.58 13.06 -17.11
N LEU A 294 0.23 13.23 -18.15
CA LEU A 294 -0.25 13.35 -19.53
C LEU A 294 -0.92 12.06 -20.03
N VAL A 295 -0.28 10.91 -19.82
CA VAL A 295 -0.88 9.61 -20.17
C VAL A 295 -2.18 9.37 -19.43
N PHE A 296 -2.26 9.75 -18.14
CA PHE A 296 -3.50 9.69 -17.38
C PHE A 296 -4.59 10.61 -17.97
N LEU A 297 -4.27 11.86 -18.31
CA LEU A 297 -5.22 12.81 -18.89
C LEU A 297 -5.78 12.34 -20.23
N GLU A 298 -4.99 11.62 -21.03
CA GLU A 298 -5.44 11.05 -22.30
C GLU A 298 -6.56 10.03 -22.07
N GLU A 299 -6.35 9.09 -21.16
CA GLU A 299 -7.34 8.07 -20.78
C GLU A 299 -8.56 8.68 -20.07
N TYR A 300 -8.34 9.71 -19.24
CA TYR A 300 -9.38 10.35 -18.42
C TYR A 300 -10.20 11.41 -19.17
N SER A 301 -9.80 11.79 -20.39
CA SER A 301 -10.44 12.83 -21.22
C SER A 301 -11.96 12.68 -21.33
N GLY A 302 -12.45 11.44 -21.48
CA GLY A 302 -13.87 11.14 -21.59
C GLY A 302 -14.67 11.34 -20.30
N ASP A 303 -14.03 11.16 -19.13
CA ASP A 303 -14.64 11.42 -17.83
C ASP A 303 -14.75 12.92 -17.54
N VAL A 304 -13.84 13.74 -18.08
CA VAL A 304 -13.92 15.22 -17.99
C VAL A 304 -15.05 15.73 -18.86
N HIS A 305 -14.99 15.42 -20.16
CA HIS A 305 -16.08 15.75 -21.09
C HIS A 305 -16.00 14.90 -22.35
N LYS A 306 -17.13 14.34 -22.78
CA LYS A 306 -17.24 13.44 -23.94
C LYS A 306 -16.61 13.95 -25.25
N ASN A 307 -16.57 15.27 -25.47
CA ASN A 307 -16.02 15.87 -26.69
C ASN A 307 -14.48 15.96 -26.71
N LEU A 308 -13.81 15.73 -25.57
CA LEU A 308 -12.38 15.95 -25.45
C LEU A 308 -11.53 14.80 -25.98
N LYS A 309 -12.10 13.59 -26.07
CA LYS A 309 -11.34 12.37 -26.35
C LYS A 309 -10.44 12.48 -27.58
N ASN A 310 -10.97 12.95 -28.72
CA ASN A 310 -10.20 13.00 -29.96
C ASN A 310 -9.18 14.15 -29.99
N SER A 311 -9.56 15.35 -29.52
CA SER A 311 -8.68 16.51 -29.54
C SER A 311 -7.53 16.38 -28.54
N TRP A 312 -7.81 15.83 -27.35
CA TRP A 312 -6.80 15.59 -26.33
C TRP A 312 -5.80 14.52 -26.73
N THR A 313 -6.22 13.44 -27.39
CA THR A 313 -5.26 12.46 -27.94
C THR A 313 -4.21 13.15 -28.82
N VAL A 314 -4.60 14.08 -29.70
CA VAL A 314 -3.64 14.78 -30.57
C VAL A 314 -2.71 15.69 -29.78
N GLU A 315 -3.24 16.57 -28.93
CA GLU A 315 -2.44 17.54 -28.17
C GLU A 315 -1.58 16.89 -27.08
N ILE A 316 -2.09 15.85 -26.41
CA ILE A 316 -1.33 15.11 -25.40
C ILE A 316 -0.21 14.31 -26.05
N GLN A 317 -0.44 13.65 -27.17
CA GLN A 317 0.62 12.96 -27.91
C GLN A 317 1.68 13.94 -28.44
N ARG A 318 1.28 15.18 -28.77
CA ARG A 318 2.23 16.26 -29.06
C ARG A 318 3.06 16.57 -27.81
N LEU A 319 2.45 16.88 -26.66
CA LEU A 319 3.15 17.14 -25.39
C LEU A 319 4.11 16.01 -24.99
N LEU A 320 3.67 14.75 -25.07
CA LEU A 320 4.48 13.57 -24.74
C LEU A 320 5.78 13.46 -25.57
N LYS A 321 5.77 13.89 -26.85
CA LYS A 321 6.97 13.91 -27.70
C LYS A 321 8.01 14.95 -27.25
N PHE A 322 7.59 15.94 -26.47
CA PHE A 322 8.44 17.03 -25.99
C PHE A 322 8.79 16.90 -24.50
N VAL A 323 8.15 16.01 -23.74
CA VAL A 323 8.48 15.74 -22.32
C VAL A 323 9.95 15.38 -22.11
N ASP A 324 10.54 14.58 -23.02
CA ASP A 324 11.94 14.16 -22.92
C ASP A 324 12.93 15.12 -23.58
N LYS A 325 12.41 16.15 -24.25
CA LYS A 325 13.23 17.17 -24.90
C LYS A 325 13.41 18.28 -23.88
N SER A 326 14.66 18.70 -23.67
CA SER A 326 14.98 19.84 -22.80
C SER A 326 14.50 21.16 -23.44
N GLU A 327 13.19 21.34 -23.50
CA GLU A 327 12.52 22.50 -24.08
C GLU A 327 12.60 23.71 -23.12
N SER A 328 12.53 24.90 -23.70
CA SER A 328 12.38 26.12 -22.91
C SER A 328 11.05 26.12 -22.16
N LYS A 329 11.03 26.73 -20.95
CA LYS A 329 9.80 26.87 -20.14
C LYS A 329 8.68 27.56 -20.93
N ASP A 330 9.01 28.58 -21.71
CA ASP A 330 8.04 29.33 -22.51
C ASP A 330 7.39 28.47 -23.58
N HIS A 331 8.17 27.63 -24.27
CA HIS A 331 7.63 26.72 -25.27
C HIS A 331 6.71 25.67 -24.64
N TRP A 332 7.14 25.08 -23.52
CA TRP A 332 6.33 24.13 -22.76
C TRP A 332 4.99 24.72 -22.30
N HIS A 333 5.02 25.94 -21.74
CA HIS A 333 3.81 26.63 -21.29
C HIS A 333 2.89 26.99 -22.45
N SER A 334 3.42 27.38 -23.60
CA SER A 334 2.62 27.61 -24.82
C SER A 334 1.87 26.35 -25.24
N MET A 335 2.51 25.18 -25.19
CA MET A 335 1.85 23.92 -25.56
C MET A 335 0.76 23.51 -24.55
N LEU A 336 0.97 23.76 -23.25
CA LEU A 336 -0.07 23.53 -22.24
C LEU A 336 -1.26 24.48 -22.42
N LEU A 337 -1.02 25.72 -22.85
CA LEU A 337 -2.07 26.66 -23.21
C LEU A 337 -2.84 26.20 -24.45
N ASP A 338 -2.15 25.72 -25.49
CA ASP A 338 -2.78 25.14 -26.69
C ASP A 338 -3.74 23.99 -26.30
N LEU A 339 -3.31 23.10 -25.40
CA LEU A 339 -4.16 22.03 -24.86
C LEU A 339 -5.43 22.58 -24.19
N LEU A 340 -5.30 23.62 -23.36
CA LEU A 340 -6.42 24.24 -22.66
C LEU A 340 -7.38 24.96 -23.62
N VAL A 341 -6.85 25.71 -24.59
CA VAL A 341 -7.64 26.39 -25.62
C VAL A 341 -8.41 25.38 -26.46
N SER A 342 -7.74 24.33 -26.93
CA SER A 342 -8.37 23.22 -27.63
C SER A 342 -9.48 22.57 -26.80
N ALA A 343 -9.28 22.38 -25.49
CA ALA A 343 -10.33 21.87 -24.61
C ALA A 343 -11.56 22.79 -24.57
N ILE A 344 -11.36 24.09 -24.42
CA ILE A 344 -12.42 25.11 -24.38
C ILE A 344 -13.23 25.12 -25.68
N GLU A 345 -12.56 25.11 -26.83
CA GLU A 345 -13.20 25.11 -28.15
C GLU A 345 -14.07 23.86 -28.37
N GLN A 346 -13.59 22.69 -27.93
CA GLN A 346 -14.29 21.41 -28.14
C GLN A 346 -15.46 21.19 -27.19
N VAL A 347 -15.38 21.68 -25.96
CA VAL A 347 -16.51 21.64 -25.01
C VAL A 347 -17.58 22.65 -25.40
N ASN A 348 -17.19 23.82 -25.92
CA ASN A 348 -18.09 24.87 -26.42
C ASN A 348 -19.24 25.19 -25.46
N SER A 349 -18.92 25.43 -24.19
CA SER A 349 -19.90 25.74 -23.13
C SER A 349 -19.37 26.83 -22.22
N ASN A 350 -20.00 28.01 -22.25
CA ASN A 350 -19.62 29.14 -21.39
C ASN A 350 -19.65 28.76 -19.90
N LYS A 351 -20.62 27.96 -19.48
CA LYS A 351 -20.72 27.47 -18.10
C LYS A 351 -19.51 26.61 -17.71
N TRP A 352 -19.05 25.73 -18.61
CA TRP A 352 -17.87 24.90 -18.34
C TRP A 352 -16.60 25.76 -18.28
N VAL A 353 -16.47 26.74 -19.17
CA VAL A 353 -15.37 27.71 -19.16
C VAL A 353 -15.33 28.50 -17.84
N GLU A 354 -16.48 28.99 -17.36
CA GLU A 354 -16.59 29.66 -16.06
C GLU A 354 -16.14 28.76 -14.90
N THR A 355 -16.55 27.49 -14.89
CA THR A 355 -16.12 26.50 -13.89
C THR A 355 -14.60 26.31 -13.93
N ILE A 356 -14.02 26.03 -15.10
CA ILE A 356 -12.57 25.81 -15.25
C ILE A 356 -11.79 27.06 -14.86
N ALA A 357 -12.22 28.25 -15.29
CA ALA A 357 -11.59 29.51 -14.92
C ALA A 357 -11.60 29.74 -13.40
N THR A 358 -12.72 29.42 -12.73
CA THR A 358 -12.83 29.50 -11.28
C THR A 358 -11.88 28.53 -10.58
N LEU A 359 -11.84 27.27 -11.02
CA LEU A 359 -10.97 26.24 -10.44
C LEU A 359 -9.48 26.57 -10.64
N VAL A 360 -9.08 27.02 -11.83
CA VAL A 360 -7.71 27.47 -12.11
C VAL A 360 -7.34 28.65 -11.21
N SER A 361 -8.24 29.63 -11.07
CA SER A 361 -8.02 30.79 -10.21
C SER A 361 -7.81 30.38 -8.75
N GLN A 362 -8.62 29.45 -8.23
CA GLN A 362 -8.47 28.93 -6.87
C GLN A 362 -7.12 28.22 -6.67
N GLN A 363 -6.69 27.39 -7.62
CA GLN A 363 -5.40 26.68 -7.55
C GLN A 363 -4.18 27.62 -7.63
N VAL A 364 -4.27 28.69 -8.42
CA VAL A 364 -3.21 29.70 -8.51
C VAL A 364 -3.13 30.51 -7.21
N LEU A 365 -4.28 30.85 -6.62
CA LEU A 365 -4.34 31.60 -5.36
C LEU A 365 -3.80 30.76 -4.18
N SER A 366 -4.13 29.47 -4.10
CA SER A 366 -3.61 28.61 -3.03
C SER A 366 -2.09 28.48 -3.09
N LYS A 367 -1.51 28.32 -4.28
CA LYS A 367 -0.05 28.26 -4.47
C LYS A 367 0.67 29.57 -4.13
N LYS A 368 0.02 30.74 -4.30
CA LYS A 368 0.57 32.05 -3.91
C LYS A 368 0.53 32.33 -2.41
N GLN A 369 -0.31 31.61 -1.66
CA GLN A 369 -0.47 31.76 -0.22
C GLN A 369 0.42 30.81 0.59
N SER A 370 1.13 29.88 -0.06
CA SER A 370 2.18 29.07 0.56
C SER A 370 3.35 29.98 1.01
N PRO A 371 3.71 30.01 2.31
CA PRO A 371 4.78 30.87 2.84
C PRO A 371 6.18 30.52 2.34
#